data_AF-A0A2D5FCW8-F1
#
_entry.id   AF-A0A2D5FCW8-F1
#
_cell.length_a   1.000
_cell.length_b   1.000
_cell.length_c   1.000
_cell.angle_alpha   90.00
_cell.angle_beta   90.00
_cell.angle_gamma   90.00
#
_symmetry.space_group_name_H-M   'P 1'
#
loop_
_entity.id
_entity.type
_entity.pdbx_description
1 polymer ?
#
loop_
_entity_poly.entity_id
_entity_poly.type
_entity_poly.pdbx_seq_one_letter_code
_entity_poly.pdbx_strand_id
1 'polypeptide(L)'
;MADLIQKRFSTIETILKMLNHRELMFRAIETSDKRQGNAVIEAEFFYLVAEYKKGLSAEKQKEVTTVFDYKNLLSAKVLDDRRATDGVTKLWFNSVIIDLFRLCKISLYRPLNKTSLLSAMTPIWSILSDINEKQLSLIPGTEEYDEWTDTLNAHITGLLGRIKANITKLEQIGEQFQEDIAEEGERELPDAMKLKFEHASKLYRHEVQPLSSFLDKDTRYEKGDGILLTIDALKNVFVRNGDLEYQALMTNYYLQYLDLFEPIKAVADNISIYLRKTKEAIAQHNAIESAYVIIKQAYNKTLSADRRLKNIKLSDLQDLAPERTLGKIKRPAPIQIDKKPAFLSNVFNELARRTLQNAHSIDDKLVFEDVIQKDSAVAIRHSIRLNRWVTSHSWPENVDFIAHAYEQLKNTFEGFKVPDLLEISSTLVTSKQYTIKALPAFKQIREEDPDTGVVTEMGYCVRHITATGQHSEGSDGNQ
;
A
#
# COMPACT_ATOMS: atom_id res chain seq x y z
N MET A 1 69.95 10.93 -5.08
CA MET A 1 69.16 9.85 -4.44
C MET A 1 68.18 9.35 -5.46
N ALA A 2 68.21 8.05 -5.74
CA ALA A 2 67.46 7.42 -6.83
C ALA A 2 65.96 7.67 -6.68
N ASP A 3 65.37 8.35 -7.66
CA ASP A 3 63.94 8.31 -7.90
C ASP A 3 63.60 6.84 -8.19
N LEU A 4 63.11 6.13 -7.17
CA LEU A 4 62.52 4.81 -7.35
C LEU A 4 61.42 4.99 -8.37
N ILE A 5 61.64 4.47 -9.59
CA ILE A 5 60.67 4.45 -10.68
C ILE A 5 59.44 3.71 -10.14
N GLN A 6 58.49 4.45 -9.56
CA GLN A 6 57.19 3.93 -9.17
C GLN A 6 56.56 3.43 -10.47
N LYS A 7 56.29 2.12 -10.53
CA LYS A 7 55.66 1.47 -11.68
C LYS A 7 54.31 2.15 -11.93
N ARG A 8 54.24 2.99 -12.97
CA ARG A 8 53.00 3.67 -13.39
C ARG A 8 52.27 2.74 -14.35
N PHE A 9 51.02 2.46 -14.04
CA PHE A 9 50.18 1.61 -14.89
C PHE A 9 49.49 2.47 -15.94
N SER A 10 49.16 1.88 -17.10
CA SER A 10 48.28 2.53 -18.07
C SER A 10 46.87 2.72 -17.48
N THR A 11 46.03 3.54 -18.11
CA THR A 11 44.62 3.71 -17.71
C THR A 11 43.89 2.37 -17.63
N ILE A 12 43.99 1.54 -18.67
CA ILE A 12 43.33 0.23 -18.74
C ILE A 12 43.86 -0.71 -17.65
N GLU A 13 45.18 -0.79 -17.48
CA GLU A 13 45.79 -1.68 -16.47
C GLU A 13 45.43 -1.23 -15.05
N THR A 14 45.38 0.07 -14.79
CA THR A 14 44.93 0.63 -13.50
C THR A 14 43.49 0.26 -13.23
N ILE A 15 42.58 0.45 -14.20
CA ILE A 15 41.15 0.13 -14.05
C ILE A 15 40.95 -1.37 -13.81
N LEU A 16 41.61 -2.24 -14.57
CA LEU A 16 41.52 -3.70 -14.38
C LEU A 16 41.94 -4.12 -12.97
N LYS A 17 43.04 -3.54 -12.47
CA LYS A 17 43.52 -3.82 -11.11
C LYS A 17 42.60 -3.23 -10.05
N MET A 18 42.00 -2.06 -10.29
CA MET A 18 40.99 -1.50 -9.40
C MET A 18 39.72 -2.37 -9.37
N LEU A 19 39.31 -2.99 -10.48
CA LEU A 19 38.19 -3.93 -10.53
C LEU A 19 38.46 -5.19 -9.71
N ASN A 20 39.70 -5.70 -9.71
CA ASN A 20 40.11 -6.80 -8.82
C ASN A 20 40.00 -6.43 -7.33
N HIS A 21 40.04 -5.13 -7.02
CA HIS A 21 39.91 -4.55 -5.67
C HIS A 21 38.67 -3.64 -5.55
N ARG A 22 37.59 -3.97 -6.27
CA ARG A 22 36.39 -3.14 -6.43
C ARG A 22 35.75 -2.67 -5.12
N GLU A 23 35.87 -3.45 -4.04
CA GLU A 23 35.33 -3.11 -2.71
C GLU A 23 35.84 -1.76 -2.18
N LEU A 24 37.09 -1.40 -2.49
CA LEU A 24 37.67 -0.12 -2.07
C LEU A 24 36.97 1.04 -2.78
N MET A 25 36.73 0.90 -4.09
CA MET A 25 35.99 1.89 -4.87
C MET A 25 34.53 1.96 -4.46
N PHE A 26 33.89 0.83 -4.16
CA PHE A 26 32.52 0.83 -3.65
C PHE A 26 32.39 1.61 -2.35
N ARG A 27 33.29 1.37 -1.38
CA ARG A 27 33.32 2.14 -0.13
C ARG A 27 33.62 3.63 -0.38
N ALA A 28 34.55 3.95 -1.27
CA ALA A 28 34.88 5.34 -1.61
C ALA A 28 33.66 6.08 -2.19
N ILE A 29 32.92 5.44 -3.11
CA ILE A 29 31.69 5.97 -3.70
C ILE A 29 30.60 6.15 -2.63
N GLU A 30 30.38 5.16 -1.75
CA GLU A 30 29.41 5.27 -0.66
C GLU A 30 29.71 6.44 0.28
N THR A 31 31.00 6.67 0.56
CA THR A 31 31.44 7.79 1.41
C THR A 31 31.21 9.14 0.73
N SER A 32 31.43 9.19 -0.59
CA SER A 32 31.18 10.37 -1.43
C SER A 32 29.68 10.71 -1.50
N ASP A 33 28.83 9.70 -1.72
CA ASP A 33 27.39 9.86 -1.91
C ASP A 33 26.70 10.31 -0.60
N LYS A 34 27.17 9.85 0.58
CA LYS A 34 26.70 10.34 1.89
C LYS A 34 26.87 11.86 2.08
N ARG A 35 27.79 12.48 1.35
CA ARG A 35 28.09 13.92 1.43
C ARG A 35 27.62 14.71 0.21
N GLN A 36 26.84 14.09 -0.68
CA GLN A 36 26.30 14.71 -1.89
C GLN A 36 27.36 15.38 -2.80
N GLY A 37 28.56 14.79 -2.90
CA GLY A 37 29.64 15.29 -3.76
C GLY A 37 30.26 14.22 -4.64
N ASN A 38 30.86 14.62 -5.76
CA ASN A 38 31.69 13.75 -6.63
C ASN A 38 33.15 13.66 -6.16
N ALA A 39 33.45 14.18 -4.96
CA ALA A 39 34.80 14.31 -4.45
C ALA A 39 34.94 13.58 -3.11
N VAL A 40 36.00 12.80 -2.97
CA VAL A 40 36.33 12.04 -1.75
C VAL A 40 37.41 12.78 -0.98
N ILE A 41 37.28 12.90 0.34
CA ILE A 41 38.34 13.48 1.17
C ILE A 41 39.56 12.56 1.11
N GLU A 42 40.73 13.13 0.82
CA GLU A 42 41.96 12.37 0.60
C GLU A 42 42.37 11.54 1.83
N ALA A 43 42.27 12.11 3.04
CA ALA A 43 42.59 11.43 4.27
C ALA A 43 41.71 10.19 4.51
N GLU A 44 40.41 10.28 4.18
CA GLU A 44 39.47 9.17 4.30
C GLU A 44 39.71 8.11 3.24
N PHE A 45 39.99 8.53 2.01
CA PHE A 45 40.34 7.61 0.94
C PHE A 45 41.58 6.79 1.30
N PHE A 46 42.63 7.42 1.81
CA PHE A 46 43.83 6.69 2.25
C PHE A 46 43.59 5.83 3.49
N TYR A 47 42.71 6.25 4.40
CA TYR A 47 42.27 5.40 5.51
C TYR A 47 41.60 4.12 4.99
N LEU A 48 40.66 4.24 4.05
CA LEU A 48 39.99 3.09 3.42
C LEU A 48 41.00 2.15 2.75
N VAL A 49 41.98 2.69 2.03
CA VAL A 49 43.07 1.91 1.41
C VAL A 49 43.89 1.19 2.48
N ALA A 50 44.27 1.89 3.55
CA ALA A 50 45.08 1.32 4.63
C ALA A 50 44.34 0.21 5.39
N GLU A 51 43.05 0.39 5.65
CA GLU A 51 42.19 -0.60 6.30
C GLU A 51 42.03 -1.85 5.43
N TYR A 52 41.71 -1.68 4.14
CA TYR A 52 41.55 -2.78 3.19
C TYR A 52 42.81 -3.64 3.05
N LYS A 53 43.99 -3.01 3.16
CA LYS A 53 45.28 -3.72 3.10
C LYS A 53 45.54 -4.68 4.25
N LYS A 54 44.96 -4.47 5.44
CA LYS A 54 45.28 -5.25 6.66
C LYS A 54 44.99 -6.74 6.53
N GLY A 55 44.09 -7.15 5.64
CA GLY A 55 43.73 -8.54 5.38
C GLY A 55 44.41 -9.19 4.16
N LEU A 56 45.34 -8.51 3.50
CA LEU A 56 45.94 -8.96 2.23
C LEU A 56 47.37 -9.48 2.40
N SER A 57 47.83 -10.34 1.49
CA SER A 57 49.22 -10.78 1.40
C SER A 57 50.16 -9.61 1.07
N ALA A 58 51.44 -9.72 1.42
CA ALA A 58 52.43 -8.64 1.20
C ALA A 58 52.52 -8.20 -0.28
N GLU A 59 52.38 -9.14 -1.22
CA GLU A 59 52.37 -8.86 -2.65
C GLU A 59 51.14 -8.04 -3.07
N LYS A 60 49.94 -8.46 -2.66
CA LYS A 60 48.69 -7.73 -2.91
C LYS A 60 48.66 -6.37 -2.23
N GLN A 61 49.25 -6.25 -1.04
CA GLN A 61 49.38 -4.95 -0.38
C GLN A 61 50.23 -3.97 -1.19
N LYS A 62 51.32 -4.44 -1.81
CA LYS A 62 52.18 -3.60 -2.66
C LYS A 62 51.46 -3.21 -3.94
N GLU A 63 50.70 -4.13 -4.53
CA GLU A 63 49.83 -3.84 -5.68
C GLU A 63 48.79 -2.76 -5.36
N VAL A 64 47.97 -2.96 -4.33
CA VAL A 64 46.95 -2.00 -3.88
C VAL A 64 47.57 -0.63 -3.60
N THR A 65 48.73 -0.58 -2.96
CA THR A 65 49.42 0.70 -2.68
C THR A 65 49.80 1.44 -3.96
N THR A 66 50.21 0.70 -5.00
CA THR A 66 50.65 1.29 -6.26
C THR A 66 49.45 1.73 -7.10
N VAL A 67 48.41 0.90 -7.16
CA VAL A 67 47.19 1.14 -7.94
C VAL A 67 46.44 2.37 -7.42
N PHE A 68 46.25 2.45 -6.09
CA PHE A 68 45.48 3.51 -5.44
C PHE A 68 46.34 4.71 -4.97
N ASP A 69 47.60 4.80 -5.41
CA ASP A 69 48.41 6.01 -5.22
C ASP A 69 47.81 7.17 -6.04
N TYR A 70 47.61 8.33 -5.42
CA TYR A 70 47.00 9.49 -6.09
C TYR A 70 47.77 9.91 -7.34
N LYS A 71 49.10 9.76 -7.35
CA LYS A 71 49.93 10.04 -8.53
C LYS A 71 49.63 9.08 -9.67
N ASN A 72 49.49 7.79 -9.36
CA ASN A 72 49.10 6.78 -10.35
C ASN A 72 47.69 7.07 -10.87
N LEU A 73 46.73 7.32 -9.97
CA LEU A 73 45.35 7.62 -10.34
C LEU A 73 45.19 8.88 -11.21
N LEU A 74 45.95 9.94 -10.94
CA LEU A 74 46.00 11.14 -11.81
C LEU A 74 46.62 10.80 -13.18
N SER A 75 47.76 10.10 -13.20
CA SER A 75 48.43 9.74 -14.45
C SER A 75 47.59 8.80 -15.33
N ALA A 76 46.78 7.94 -14.70
CA ALA A 76 45.86 7.02 -15.34
C ALA A 76 44.53 7.68 -15.76
N LYS A 77 44.33 8.98 -15.51
CA LYS A 77 43.06 9.71 -15.73
C LYS A 77 41.86 9.11 -14.98
N VAL A 78 42.12 8.45 -13.86
CA VAL A 78 41.08 7.97 -12.94
C VAL A 78 40.63 9.10 -12.02
N LEU A 79 41.56 9.97 -11.63
CA LEU A 79 41.24 11.25 -11.00
C LEU A 79 41.28 12.36 -12.06
N ASP A 80 40.25 13.20 -12.07
CA ASP A 80 40.22 14.44 -12.85
C ASP A 80 41.08 15.51 -12.16
N ASP A 81 41.03 15.59 -10.83
CA ASP A 81 41.76 16.62 -10.08
C ASP A 81 42.00 16.25 -8.60
N ARG A 82 42.93 16.97 -7.96
CA ARG A 82 43.20 16.96 -6.52
C ARG A 82 43.26 18.41 -6.05
N ARG A 83 42.22 18.85 -5.33
CA ARG A 83 42.09 20.25 -4.87
C ARG A 83 41.97 20.34 -3.36
N ALA A 84 42.62 21.34 -2.77
CA ALA A 84 42.36 21.76 -1.41
C ALA A 84 41.19 22.75 -1.39
N THR A 85 40.14 22.46 -0.62
CA THR A 85 38.99 23.34 -0.41
C THR A 85 38.68 23.36 1.08
N ASP A 86 38.54 24.54 1.67
CA ASP A 86 38.23 24.73 3.09
C ASP A 86 39.21 23.99 4.05
N GLY A 87 40.51 23.99 3.72
CA GLY A 87 41.54 23.34 4.52
C GLY A 87 41.61 21.81 4.39
N VAL A 88 40.79 21.21 3.52
CA VAL A 88 40.74 19.76 3.29
C VAL A 88 41.07 19.43 1.84
N THR A 89 42.02 18.52 1.62
CA THR A 89 42.32 18.00 0.27
C THR A 89 41.26 16.99 -0.16
N LYS A 90 40.69 17.21 -1.34
CA LYS A 90 39.68 16.36 -1.96
C LYS A 90 40.18 15.81 -3.29
N LEU A 91 39.88 14.54 -3.53
CA LEU A 91 40.15 13.81 -4.76
C LEU A 91 38.89 13.81 -5.62
N TRP A 92 38.98 14.36 -6.83
CA TRP A 92 37.90 14.40 -7.80
C TRP A 92 38.06 13.25 -8.77
N PHE A 93 37.19 12.26 -8.65
CA PHE A 93 37.22 11.11 -9.55
C PHE A 93 36.56 11.44 -10.88
N ASN A 94 37.10 10.86 -11.94
CA ASN A 94 36.48 10.90 -13.24
C ASN A 94 35.09 10.27 -13.19
N SER A 95 34.08 11.03 -13.62
CA SER A 95 32.68 10.61 -13.55
C SER A 95 32.40 9.29 -14.28
N VAL A 96 33.05 9.06 -15.44
CA VAL A 96 32.89 7.83 -16.23
C VAL A 96 33.41 6.61 -15.46
N ILE A 97 34.53 6.76 -14.75
CA ILE A 97 35.11 5.68 -13.94
C ILE A 97 34.22 5.40 -12.73
N ILE A 98 33.70 6.43 -12.07
CA ILE A 98 32.74 6.25 -10.97
C ILE A 98 31.49 5.53 -11.46
N ASP A 99 30.95 5.93 -12.61
CA ASP A 99 29.76 5.31 -13.18
C ASP A 99 30.03 3.85 -13.60
N LEU A 100 31.24 3.52 -14.08
CA LEU A 100 31.66 2.12 -14.30
C LEU A 100 31.58 1.28 -13.02
N PHE A 101 32.12 1.77 -11.90
CA PHE A 101 32.03 1.05 -10.63
C PHE A 101 30.59 0.99 -10.10
N ARG A 102 29.77 2.02 -10.35
CA ARG A 102 28.33 1.97 -10.02
C ARG A 102 27.59 0.91 -10.80
N LEU A 103 27.90 0.72 -12.09
CA LEU A 103 27.33 -0.36 -12.90
C LEU A 103 27.65 -1.74 -12.30
N CYS A 104 28.80 -1.89 -11.63
CA CYS A 104 29.20 -3.15 -11.00
C CYS A 104 28.50 -3.46 -9.66
N LYS A 105 27.82 -2.49 -9.02
CA LYS A 105 27.14 -2.71 -7.73
C LYS A 105 25.82 -1.94 -7.66
N ILE A 106 24.72 -2.68 -7.64
CA ILE A 106 23.36 -2.14 -7.74
C ILE A 106 23.03 -1.17 -6.60
N SER A 107 23.58 -1.40 -5.40
CA SER A 107 23.40 -0.49 -4.25
C SER A 107 23.99 0.91 -4.45
N LEU A 108 24.89 1.10 -5.44
CA LEU A 108 25.54 2.38 -5.75
C LEU A 108 24.83 3.16 -6.85
N TYR A 109 23.74 2.62 -7.42
CA TYR A 109 22.94 3.37 -8.39
C TYR A 109 22.32 4.59 -7.73
N ARG A 110 22.53 5.74 -8.36
CA ARG A 110 21.98 7.01 -7.89
C ARG A 110 20.45 6.97 -7.93
N PRO A 111 19.79 7.35 -6.83
CA PRO A 111 18.35 7.60 -6.79
C PRO A 111 17.91 8.49 -7.96
N LEU A 112 17.03 7.96 -8.80
CA LEU A 112 16.41 8.75 -9.86
C LEU A 112 15.21 9.53 -9.28
N ASN A 113 15.51 10.67 -8.65
CA ASN A 113 14.48 11.54 -8.09
C ASN A 113 13.89 12.48 -9.17
N LYS A 114 12.81 13.19 -8.80
CA LYS A 114 12.14 14.16 -9.69
C LYS A 114 13.11 15.17 -10.31
N THR A 115 14.05 15.72 -9.51
CA THR A 115 15.01 16.71 -9.99
C THR A 115 15.99 16.12 -11.01
N SER A 116 16.48 14.92 -10.76
CA SER A 116 17.37 14.19 -11.68
C SER A 116 16.67 13.86 -13.00
N LEU A 117 15.39 13.44 -12.94
CA LEU A 117 14.55 13.19 -14.12
C LEU A 117 14.37 14.47 -14.95
N LEU A 118 13.98 15.58 -14.32
CA LEU A 118 13.81 16.87 -15.00
C LEU A 118 15.12 17.41 -15.58
N SER A 119 16.23 17.23 -14.87
CA SER A 119 17.57 17.59 -15.35
C SER A 119 17.94 16.79 -16.59
N ALA A 120 17.65 15.48 -16.60
CA ALA A 120 17.91 14.62 -17.76
C ALA A 120 17.00 14.93 -18.97
N MET A 121 15.79 15.45 -18.75
CA MET A 121 14.90 15.92 -19.82
C MET A 121 15.30 17.25 -20.42
N THR A 122 16.01 18.10 -19.68
CA THR A 122 16.32 19.48 -20.10
C THR A 122 17.04 19.55 -21.46
N PRO A 123 18.06 18.72 -21.76
CA PRO A 123 18.68 18.70 -23.09
C PRO A 123 17.72 18.27 -24.21
N ILE A 124 16.84 17.30 -23.94
CA ILE A 124 15.85 16.81 -24.92
C ILE A 124 14.84 17.92 -25.25
N TRP A 125 14.36 18.65 -24.23
CA TRP A 125 13.49 19.80 -24.44
C TRP A 125 14.17 20.94 -25.18
N SER A 126 15.46 21.19 -24.93
CA SER A 126 16.23 22.19 -25.68
C SER A 126 16.21 21.88 -27.17
N ILE A 127 16.57 20.64 -27.55
CA ILE A 127 16.59 20.21 -28.96
C ILE A 127 15.20 20.36 -29.58
N LEU A 128 14.13 19.94 -28.89
CA LEU A 128 12.77 20.11 -29.39
C LEU A 128 12.37 21.58 -29.54
N SER A 129 12.80 22.46 -28.63
CA SER A 129 12.57 23.91 -28.73
C SER A 129 13.30 24.50 -29.91
N ASP A 130 14.58 24.15 -30.09
CA ASP A 130 15.44 24.64 -31.17
C ASP A 130 14.90 24.21 -32.55
N ILE A 131 14.34 22.99 -32.64
CA ILE A 131 13.59 22.51 -33.82
C ILE A 131 12.36 23.38 -34.08
N ASN A 132 11.55 23.65 -33.05
CA ASN A 132 10.31 24.42 -33.20
C ASN A 132 10.57 25.89 -33.57
N GLU A 133 11.67 26.45 -33.08
CA GLU A 133 12.13 27.81 -33.39
C GLU A 133 12.88 27.90 -34.73
N LYS A 134 13.04 26.77 -35.44
CA LYS A 134 13.78 26.66 -36.71
C LYS A 134 15.25 27.09 -36.61
N GLN A 135 15.86 26.87 -35.45
CA GLN A 135 17.28 27.15 -35.23
C GLN A 135 18.18 26.02 -35.71
N LEU A 136 17.62 24.83 -35.96
CA LEU A 136 18.34 23.65 -36.43
C LEU A 136 17.98 23.29 -37.87
N SER A 137 18.98 22.84 -38.64
CA SER A 137 18.77 22.20 -39.94
C SER A 137 17.93 20.92 -39.79
N LEU A 138 16.86 20.81 -40.59
CA LEU A 138 15.97 19.64 -40.64
C LEU A 138 16.20 18.78 -41.90
N ILE A 139 17.26 19.06 -42.66
CA ILE A 139 17.58 18.37 -43.92
C ILE A 139 18.41 17.12 -43.60
N PRO A 140 17.89 15.90 -43.86
CA PRO A 140 18.63 14.67 -43.60
C PRO A 140 19.96 14.61 -44.36
N GLY A 141 21.01 14.11 -43.71
CA GLY A 141 22.36 13.97 -44.29
C GLY A 141 23.19 15.25 -44.32
N THR A 142 22.76 16.30 -43.61
CA THR A 142 23.63 17.45 -43.32
C THR A 142 24.40 17.20 -42.01
N GLU A 143 25.63 17.68 -41.91
CA GLU A 143 26.48 17.50 -40.69
C GLU A 143 25.76 18.00 -39.43
N GLU A 144 25.11 19.17 -39.51
CA GLU A 144 24.29 19.71 -38.42
C GLU A 144 23.12 18.79 -38.05
N TYR A 145 22.46 18.16 -39.02
CA TYR A 145 21.36 17.22 -38.78
C TYR A 145 21.83 15.96 -38.06
N ASP A 146 22.92 15.37 -38.52
CA ASP A 146 23.49 14.16 -37.94
C ASP A 146 24.00 14.43 -36.50
N GLU A 147 24.62 15.59 -36.26
CA GLU A 147 25.09 16.00 -34.91
C GLU A 147 23.95 16.11 -33.88
N TRP A 148 22.87 16.82 -34.19
CA TRP A 148 21.78 16.99 -33.23
C TRP A 148 20.96 15.71 -33.06
N THR A 149 20.79 14.90 -34.12
CA THR A 149 20.09 13.61 -34.04
C THR A 149 20.88 12.58 -33.23
N ASP A 150 22.20 12.52 -33.38
CA ASP A 150 23.09 11.69 -32.55
C ASP A 150 23.08 12.14 -31.09
N THR A 151 23.11 13.46 -30.85
CA THR A 151 23.00 14.03 -29.51
C THR A 151 21.67 13.69 -28.85
N LEU A 152 20.56 13.82 -29.58
CA LEU A 152 19.23 13.42 -29.13
C LEU A 152 19.18 11.93 -28.79
N ASN A 153 19.72 11.09 -29.68
CA ASN A 153 19.77 9.64 -29.51
C ASN A 153 20.57 9.25 -28.25
N ALA A 154 21.72 9.87 -28.04
CA ALA A 154 22.55 9.67 -26.85
C ALA A 154 21.81 10.06 -25.56
N HIS A 155 21.07 11.17 -25.56
CA HIS A 155 20.28 11.61 -24.41
C HIS A 155 19.11 10.68 -24.10
N ILE A 156 18.33 10.27 -25.11
CA ILE A 156 17.20 9.35 -24.94
C ILE A 156 17.68 7.98 -24.46
N THR A 157 18.74 7.44 -25.06
CA THR A 157 19.35 6.15 -24.68
C THR A 157 19.94 6.20 -23.27
N GLY A 158 20.67 7.28 -22.94
CA GLY A 158 21.27 7.46 -21.63
C GLY A 158 20.22 7.57 -20.52
N LEU A 159 19.11 8.27 -20.77
CA LEU A 159 17.98 8.34 -19.83
C LEU A 159 17.31 6.98 -19.66
N LEU A 160 17.08 6.26 -20.76
CA LEU A 160 16.47 4.93 -20.74
C LEU A 160 17.32 3.95 -19.90
N GLY A 161 18.64 3.94 -20.12
CA GLY A 161 19.58 3.11 -19.36
C GLY A 161 19.57 3.44 -17.87
N ARG A 162 19.55 4.73 -17.50
CA ARG A 162 19.45 5.17 -16.11
C ARG A 162 18.15 4.73 -15.43
N ILE A 163 17.03 4.81 -16.15
CA ILE A 163 15.73 4.36 -15.62
C ILE A 163 15.71 2.84 -15.44
N LYS A 164 16.14 2.07 -16.45
CA LYS A 164 16.23 0.60 -16.36
C LYS A 164 17.06 0.16 -15.14
N ALA A 165 18.25 0.75 -14.98
CA ALA A 165 19.11 0.46 -13.84
C ALA A 165 18.46 0.81 -12.49
N ASN A 166 17.75 1.95 -12.42
CA ASN A 166 17.03 2.35 -11.20
C ASN A 166 15.85 1.42 -10.90
N ILE A 167 15.12 0.95 -11.91
CA ILE A 167 14.04 -0.05 -11.74
C ILE A 167 14.62 -1.34 -11.17
N THR A 168 15.70 -1.88 -11.75
CA THR A 168 16.35 -3.10 -11.24
C THR A 168 16.82 -2.94 -9.79
N LYS A 169 17.34 -1.77 -9.41
CA LYS A 169 17.68 -1.46 -8.02
C LYS A 169 16.44 -1.51 -7.12
N LEU A 170 15.34 -0.89 -7.54
CA LEU A 170 14.11 -0.84 -6.74
C LEU A 170 13.43 -2.22 -6.65
N GLU A 171 13.54 -3.05 -7.69
CA GLU A 171 13.11 -4.45 -7.67
C GLU A 171 13.85 -5.23 -6.60
N GLN A 172 15.18 -5.16 -6.57
CA GLN A 172 15.98 -5.84 -5.55
C GLN A 172 15.71 -5.35 -4.13
N ILE A 173 15.54 -4.03 -3.94
CA ILE A 173 15.14 -3.49 -2.64
C ILE A 173 13.73 -3.98 -2.26
N GLY A 174 12.82 -4.07 -3.24
CA GLY A 174 11.49 -4.62 -3.06
C GLY A 174 11.50 -6.09 -2.64
N GLU A 175 12.36 -6.90 -3.25
CA GLU A 175 12.59 -8.31 -2.88
C GLU A 175 13.14 -8.43 -1.45
N GLN A 176 14.14 -7.62 -1.10
CA GLN A 176 14.70 -7.60 0.26
C GLN A 176 13.64 -7.23 1.31
N PHE A 177 12.73 -6.30 1.00
CA PHE A 177 11.60 -6.01 1.88
C PHE A 177 10.63 -7.18 2.04
N GLN A 178 10.44 -8.02 1.02
CA GLN A 178 9.62 -9.24 1.14
C GLN A 178 10.32 -10.31 1.98
N GLU A 179 11.64 -10.46 1.84
CA GLU A 179 12.45 -11.35 2.68
C GLU A 179 12.38 -10.92 4.15
N ASP A 180 12.52 -9.61 4.43
CA ASP A 180 12.36 -9.05 5.77
C ASP A 180 11.00 -9.42 6.40
N ILE A 181 9.89 -9.37 5.64
CA ILE A 181 8.57 -9.80 6.14
C ILE A 181 8.55 -11.30 6.46
N ALA A 182 9.22 -12.13 5.65
CA ALA A 182 9.23 -13.58 5.84
C ALA A 182 10.09 -14.00 7.04
N GLU A 183 11.18 -13.26 7.31
CA GLU A 183 12.09 -13.49 8.43
C GLU A 183 11.63 -12.84 9.75
N GLU A 184 10.68 -11.90 9.71
CA GLU A 184 10.03 -11.26 10.88
C GLU A 184 9.11 -12.22 11.67
N GLY A 185 9.64 -13.39 12.01
CA GLY A 185 9.19 -14.21 13.13
C GLY A 185 9.72 -13.66 14.45
N GLU A 186 8.87 -12.91 15.16
CA GLU A 186 8.90 -12.68 16.62
C GLU A 186 10.05 -11.87 17.27
N ARG A 187 11.07 -11.34 16.56
CA ARG A 187 12.27 -10.79 17.25
C ARG A 187 12.79 -9.41 16.87
N GLU A 188 12.20 -8.70 15.91
CA GLU A 188 12.68 -7.34 15.61
C GLU A 188 12.18 -6.30 16.64
N LEU A 189 13.11 -5.44 17.07
CA LEU A 189 12.82 -4.32 17.97
C LEU A 189 11.90 -3.30 17.27
N PRO A 190 10.93 -2.71 17.97
CA PRO A 190 9.96 -1.76 17.37
C PRO A 190 10.61 -0.55 16.71
N ASP A 191 11.73 -0.08 17.25
CA ASP A 191 12.46 1.05 16.72
C ASP A 191 13.20 0.71 15.41
N ALA A 192 13.63 -0.54 15.25
CA ALA A 192 14.19 -1.02 13.98
C ALA A 192 13.10 -1.08 12.90
N MET A 193 11.91 -1.60 13.23
CA MET A 193 10.76 -1.62 12.31
C MET A 193 10.34 -0.21 11.89
N LYS A 194 10.29 0.76 12.82
CA LYS A 194 10.00 2.17 12.49
C LYS A 194 11.04 2.75 11.54
N LEU A 195 12.33 2.49 11.77
CA LEU A 195 13.41 2.96 10.90
C LEU A 195 13.30 2.36 9.49
N LYS A 196 13.02 1.06 9.37
CA LYS A 196 12.79 0.39 8.09
C LYS A 196 11.56 0.95 7.38
N PHE A 197 10.45 1.16 8.10
CA PHE A 197 9.25 1.78 7.56
C PHE A 197 9.49 3.19 7.02
N GLU A 198 10.21 4.03 7.78
CA GLU A 198 10.58 5.37 7.33
C GLU A 198 11.46 5.33 6.08
N HIS A 199 12.41 4.40 6.03
CA HIS A 199 13.28 4.21 4.88
C HIS A 199 12.48 3.80 3.63
N ALA A 200 11.63 2.77 3.75
CA ALA A 200 10.75 2.32 2.68
C ALA A 200 9.79 3.43 2.22
N SER A 201 9.23 4.21 3.16
CA SER A 201 8.34 5.32 2.84
C SER A 201 9.06 6.45 2.11
N LYS A 202 10.31 6.76 2.48
CA LYS A 202 11.14 7.75 1.78
C LYS A 202 11.46 7.27 0.37
N LEU A 203 11.87 6.01 0.22
CA LEU A 203 12.14 5.40 -1.08
C LEU A 203 10.92 5.49 -2.01
N TYR A 204 9.75 5.11 -1.51
CA TYR A 204 8.51 5.17 -2.27
C TYR A 204 8.20 6.60 -2.76
N ARG A 205 8.29 7.60 -1.87
CA ARG A 205 7.94 8.99 -2.18
C ARG A 205 8.97 9.68 -3.09
N HIS A 206 10.25 9.39 -2.92
CA HIS A 206 11.33 10.13 -3.59
C HIS A 206 11.88 9.46 -4.85
N GLU A 207 11.70 8.14 -5.00
CA GLU A 207 12.26 7.38 -6.14
C GLU A 207 11.15 6.70 -6.95
N VAL A 208 10.24 5.95 -6.30
CA VAL A 208 9.21 5.16 -7.00
C VAL A 208 8.12 6.04 -7.61
N GLN A 209 7.50 6.90 -6.80
CA GLN A 209 6.38 7.74 -7.24
C GLN A 209 6.77 8.74 -8.35
N PRO A 210 7.93 9.44 -8.27
CA PRO A 210 8.35 10.33 -9.35
C PRO A 210 8.59 9.57 -10.66
N LEU A 211 9.14 8.36 -10.60
CA LEU A 211 9.40 7.55 -11.79
C LEU A 211 8.10 7.03 -12.41
N SER A 212 7.15 6.57 -11.59
CA SER A 212 5.82 6.16 -12.05
C SER A 212 5.08 7.33 -12.72
N SER A 213 5.14 8.53 -12.11
CA SER A 213 4.55 9.73 -12.70
C SER A 213 5.26 10.14 -14.00
N PHE A 214 6.57 9.96 -14.08
CA PHE A 214 7.35 10.30 -15.28
C PHE A 214 7.05 9.40 -16.49
N LEU A 215 6.76 8.12 -16.24
CA LEU A 215 6.42 7.13 -17.26
C LEU A 215 4.94 7.12 -17.64
N ASP A 216 4.10 7.92 -16.97
CA ASP A 216 2.70 8.07 -17.33
C ASP A 216 2.56 8.80 -18.68
N LYS A 217 1.58 8.38 -19.47
CA LYS A 217 1.40 8.77 -20.88
C LYS A 217 1.06 10.24 -21.05
N ASP A 218 0.35 10.80 -20.06
CA ASP A 218 -0.23 12.14 -20.11
C ASP A 218 0.53 13.16 -19.26
N THR A 219 1.72 12.81 -18.77
CA THR A 219 2.48 13.69 -17.87
C THR A 219 2.99 14.93 -18.56
N ARG A 220 2.77 16.08 -17.91
CA ARG A 220 3.26 17.39 -18.32
C ARG A 220 3.93 18.10 -17.16
N TYR A 221 5.04 18.78 -17.43
CA TYR A 221 5.80 19.55 -16.46
C TYR A 221 5.72 21.05 -16.79
N GLU A 222 6.06 21.89 -15.82
CA GLU A 222 6.09 23.35 -16.00
C GLU A 222 7.03 23.79 -17.14
N LYS A 223 8.12 23.04 -17.35
CA LYS A 223 9.14 23.33 -18.37
C LYS A 223 8.88 22.65 -19.72
N GLY A 224 7.94 21.72 -19.82
CA GLY A 224 7.74 20.92 -21.04
C GLY A 224 6.97 19.63 -20.81
N ASP A 225 6.65 18.93 -21.89
CA ASP A 225 5.90 17.68 -21.83
C ASP A 225 6.76 16.50 -21.30
N GLY A 226 6.10 15.44 -20.81
CA GLY A 226 6.77 14.22 -20.39
C GLY A 226 7.50 13.49 -21.53
N ILE A 227 8.31 12.49 -21.20
CA ILE A 227 9.16 11.80 -22.19
C ILE A 227 8.37 11.17 -23.33
N LEU A 228 7.23 10.53 -23.03
CA LEU A 228 6.42 9.85 -24.05
C LEU A 228 5.81 10.85 -25.04
N LEU A 229 5.28 11.97 -24.54
CA LEU A 229 4.77 13.07 -25.37
C LEU A 229 5.88 13.75 -26.16
N THR A 230 7.05 13.93 -25.56
CA THR A 230 8.24 14.53 -26.21
C THR A 230 8.74 13.64 -27.34
N ILE A 231 8.82 12.32 -27.14
CA ILE A 231 9.19 11.35 -28.18
C ILE A 231 8.13 11.33 -29.29
N ASP A 232 6.84 11.43 -28.96
CA ASP A 232 5.78 11.49 -29.97
C ASP A 232 5.87 12.78 -30.82
N ALA A 233 6.17 13.92 -30.19
CA ALA A 233 6.43 15.17 -30.89
C ALA A 233 7.64 15.06 -31.84
N LEU A 234 8.76 14.50 -31.36
CA LEU A 234 9.97 14.27 -32.17
C LEU A 234 9.71 13.30 -33.33
N LYS A 235 8.96 12.21 -33.10
CA LYS A 235 8.53 11.29 -34.15
C LYS A 235 7.77 12.03 -35.25
N ASN A 236 6.85 12.93 -34.89
CA ASN A 236 6.10 13.74 -35.85
C ASN A 236 6.99 14.71 -36.64
N VAL A 237 8.09 15.20 -36.06
CA VAL A 237 9.10 15.99 -36.78
C VAL A 237 9.78 15.12 -37.85
N PHE A 238 10.24 13.92 -37.50
CA PHE A 238 10.88 13.02 -38.47
C PHE A 238 9.94 12.59 -39.60
N VAL A 239 8.66 12.34 -39.31
CA VAL A 239 7.62 12.07 -40.33
C VAL A 239 7.52 13.22 -41.32
N ARG A 240 7.50 14.47 -40.85
CA ARG A 240 7.40 15.66 -41.72
C ARG A 240 8.63 15.87 -42.59
N ASN A 241 9.80 15.50 -42.07
CA ASN A 241 11.08 15.64 -42.77
C ASN A 241 11.36 14.47 -43.74
N GLY A 242 10.53 13.42 -43.73
CA GLY A 242 10.69 12.25 -44.59
C GLY A 242 11.77 11.26 -44.12
N ASP A 243 12.26 11.40 -42.89
CA ASP A 243 13.25 10.49 -42.31
C ASP A 243 12.56 9.31 -41.63
N LEU A 244 12.43 8.21 -42.38
CA LEU A 244 11.77 6.99 -41.91
C LEU A 244 12.62 6.21 -40.91
N GLU A 245 13.95 6.34 -40.94
CA GLU A 245 14.85 5.60 -40.06
C GLU A 245 14.77 6.14 -38.64
N TYR A 246 14.93 7.46 -38.46
CA TYR A 246 14.77 8.09 -37.15
C TYR A 246 13.33 8.05 -36.65
N GLN A 247 12.33 8.06 -37.54
CA GLN A 247 10.94 7.85 -37.17
C GLN A 247 10.71 6.44 -36.57
N ALA A 248 11.27 5.39 -37.18
CA ALA A 248 11.22 4.05 -36.64
C ALA A 248 11.99 3.95 -35.32
N LEU A 249 13.15 4.58 -35.21
CA LEU A 249 13.94 4.64 -33.98
C LEU A 249 13.16 5.31 -32.83
N MET A 250 12.54 6.46 -33.06
CA MET A 250 11.70 7.13 -32.05
C MET A 250 10.50 6.27 -31.65
N THR A 251 9.90 5.54 -32.60
CA THR A 251 8.81 4.60 -32.29
C THR A 251 9.29 3.46 -31.39
N ASN A 252 10.49 2.91 -31.66
CA ASN A 252 11.10 1.89 -30.81
C ASN A 252 11.40 2.43 -29.40
N TYR A 253 11.90 3.66 -29.29
CA TYR A 253 12.10 4.28 -27.97
C TYR A 253 10.77 4.47 -27.24
N TYR A 254 9.74 4.97 -27.92
CA TYR A 254 8.41 5.12 -27.33
C TYR A 254 7.91 3.81 -26.71
N LEU A 255 7.99 2.70 -27.45
CA LEU A 255 7.61 1.37 -26.95
C LEU A 255 8.49 0.93 -25.78
N GLN A 256 9.81 1.10 -25.88
CA GLN A 256 10.71 0.75 -24.79
C GLN A 256 10.46 1.52 -23.50
N TYR A 257 10.09 2.80 -23.57
CA TYR A 257 9.68 3.57 -22.40
C TYR A 257 8.32 3.12 -21.85
N LEU A 258 7.40 2.75 -22.73
CA LEU A 258 6.10 2.22 -22.34
C LEU A 258 6.22 0.90 -21.58
N ASP A 259 7.11 0.00 -22.03
CA ASP A 259 7.35 -1.29 -21.41
C ASP A 259 7.94 -1.19 -19.98
N LEU A 260 8.53 -0.04 -19.63
CA LEU A 260 9.05 0.21 -18.28
C LEU A 260 7.97 0.52 -17.25
N PHE A 261 6.74 0.79 -17.69
CA PHE A 261 5.63 1.10 -16.78
C PHE A 261 5.20 -0.10 -15.93
N GLU A 262 5.20 -1.30 -16.49
CA GLU A 262 4.75 -2.49 -15.76
C GLU A 262 5.73 -2.89 -14.64
N PRO A 263 7.06 -2.96 -14.88
CA PRO A 263 8.03 -3.22 -13.80
C PRO A 263 7.95 -2.21 -12.65
N ILE A 264 7.85 -0.90 -12.94
CA ILE A 264 7.78 0.10 -11.87
C ILE A 264 6.48 0.00 -11.07
N LYS A 265 5.37 -0.41 -11.72
CA LYS A 265 4.11 -0.64 -11.05
C LYS A 265 4.18 -1.85 -10.12
N ALA A 266 4.79 -2.95 -10.56
CA ALA A 266 5.03 -4.12 -9.72
C ALA A 266 5.88 -3.78 -8.47
N VAL A 267 6.95 -2.99 -8.67
CA VAL A 267 7.76 -2.45 -7.56
C VAL A 267 6.93 -1.60 -6.59
N ALA A 268 6.10 -0.69 -7.13
CA ALA A 268 5.24 0.16 -6.31
C ALA A 268 4.24 -0.67 -5.48
N ASP A 269 3.63 -1.68 -6.09
CA ASP A 269 2.71 -2.60 -5.43
C ASP A 269 3.43 -3.39 -4.31
N ASN A 270 4.61 -3.95 -4.58
CA ASN A 270 5.41 -4.68 -3.59
C ASN A 270 5.77 -3.83 -2.38
N ILE A 271 6.26 -2.60 -2.61
CA ILE A 271 6.61 -1.67 -1.53
C ILE A 271 5.34 -1.21 -0.78
N SER A 272 4.20 -1.03 -1.46
CA SER A 272 2.94 -0.67 -0.82
C SER A 272 2.43 -1.77 0.13
N ILE A 273 2.56 -3.04 -0.27
CA ILE A 273 2.21 -4.20 0.54
C ILE A 273 3.11 -4.24 1.79
N TYR A 274 4.41 -4.03 1.62
CA TYR A 274 5.35 -3.92 2.72
C TYR A 274 4.95 -2.83 3.70
N LEU A 275 4.78 -1.60 3.22
CA LEU A 275 4.39 -0.46 4.07
C LEU A 275 3.08 -0.72 4.83
N ARG A 276 2.08 -1.35 4.19
CA ARG A 276 0.83 -1.70 4.88
C ARG A 276 1.05 -2.72 5.99
N LYS A 277 1.76 -3.82 5.69
CA LYS A 277 2.05 -4.88 6.67
C LYS A 277 2.89 -4.36 7.83
N THR A 278 3.96 -3.62 7.57
CA THR A 278 4.82 -3.04 8.62
C THR A 278 4.04 -2.04 9.47
N LYS A 279 3.15 -1.23 8.88
CA LYS A 279 2.29 -0.32 9.65
C LYS A 279 1.32 -1.07 10.56
N GLU A 280 0.70 -2.14 10.06
CA GLU A 280 -0.17 -3.02 10.86
C GLU A 280 0.62 -3.69 11.99
N ALA A 281 1.82 -4.19 11.72
CA ALA A 281 2.70 -4.79 12.71
C ALA A 281 3.13 -3.78 13.81
N ILE A 282 3.50 -2.55 13.43
CA ILE A 282 3.81 -1.47 14.38
C ILE A 282 2.58 -1.16 15.25
N ALA A 283 1.39 -1.09 14.65
CA ALA A 283 0.16 -0.84 15.40
C ALA A 283 -0.16 -1.97 16.39
N GLN A 284 0.03 -3.22 15.98
CA GLN A 284 -0.13 -4.38 16.85
C GLN A 284 0.89 -4.36 18.00
N HIS A 285 2.16 -4.05 17.71
CA HIS A 285 3.19 -3.95 18.74
C HIS A 285 2.87 -2.86 19.75
N ASN A 286 2.50 -1.65 19.29
CA ASN A 286 2.11 -0.55 20.16
C ASN A 286 0.88 -0.91 21.03
N ALA A 287 -0.07 -1.66 20.47
CA ALA A 287 -1.23 -2.15 21.21
C ALA A 287 -0.83 -3.17 22.30
N ILE A 288 0.07 -4.11 21.98
CA ILE A 288 0.61 -5.08 22.95
C ILE A 288 1.42 -4.37 24.04
N GLU A 289 2.25 -3.39 23.69
CA GLU A 289 3.03 -2.62 24.65
C GLU A 289 2.11 -1.81 25.59
N SER A 290 1.12 -1.11 25.03
CA SER A 290 0.11 -0.40 25.81
C SER A 290 -0.64 -1.35 26.75
N ALA A 291 -1.05 -2.51 26.24
CA ALA A 291 -1.71 -3.54 27.03
C ALA A 291 -0.84 -4.03 28.19
N TYR A 292 0.44 -4.31 27.92
CA TYR A 292 1.40 -4.72 28.92
C TYR A 292 1.62 -3.65 30.00
N VAL A 293 1.72 -2.37 29.62
CA VAL A 293 1.85 -1.26 30.58
C VAL A 293 0.64 -1.18 31.50
N ILE A 294 -0.58 -1.28 30.95
CA ILE A 294 -1.83 -1.25 31.73
C ILE A 294 -1.87 -2.44 32.70
N ILE A 295 -1.56 -3.66 32.24
CA ILE A 295 -1.51 -4.85 33.10
C ILE A 295 -0.43 -4.72 34.18
N LYS A 296 0.75 -4.21 33.84
CA LYS A 296 1.85 -4.01 34.79
C LYS A 296 1.49 -2.97 35.86
N GLN A 297 0.83 -1.88 35.49
CA GLN A 297 0.31 -0.90 36.44
C GLN A 297 -0.74 -1.51 37.36
N ALA A 298 -1.68 -2.29 36.81
CA ALA A 298 -2.68 -2.99 37.58
C ALA A 298 -2.06 -4.01 38.55
N TYR A 299 -1.04 -4.75 38.11
CA TYR A 299 -0.25 -5.65 38.94
C TYR A 299 0.50 -4.92 40.06
N ASN A 300 1.16 -3.80 39.75
CA ASN A 300 1.87 -3.01 40.76
C ASN A 300 0.93 -2.49 41.87
N LYS A 301 -0.33 -2.18 41.56
CA LYS A 301 -1.34 -1.82 42.57
C LYS A 301 -1.60 -2.98 43.54
N THR A 302 -1.47 -4.24 43.10
CA THR A 302 -1.65 -5.43 43.95
C THR A 302 -0.50 -5.70 44.92
N LEU A 303 0.68 -5.13 44.67
CA LEU A 303 1.86 -5.24 45.55
C LEU A 303 1.82 -4.25 46.73
N SER A 304 0.77 -3.43 46.84
CA SER A 304 0.60 -2.48 47.94
C SER A 304 0.18 -3.16 49.26
N ALA A 305 0.48 -2.53 50.39
CA ALA A 305 0.20 -3.08 51.73
C ALA A 305 -1.31 -3.19 52.07
N ASP A 306 -2.19 -2.67 51.21
CA ASP A 306 -3.64 -2.72 51.41
C ASP A 306 -4.22 -4.07 50.97
N ARG A 307 -4.71 -4.85 51.95
CA ARG A 307 -5.33 -6.17 51.72
C ARG A 307 -6.53 -6.13 50.76
N ARG A 308 -7.17 -4.97 50.55
CA ARG A 308 -8.29 -4.80 49.61
C ARG A 308 -7.84 -4.77 48.13
N LEU A 309 -6.56 -4.60 47.86
CA LEU A 309 -5.98 -4.53 46.52
C LEU A 309 -5.28 -5.83 46.10
N LYS A 310 -5.46 -6.93 46.84
CA LYS A 310 -4.77 -8.21 46.61
C LYS A 310 -4.97 -8.80 45.20
N ASN A 311 -6.06 -8.44 44.52
CA ASN A 311 -6.39 -8.92 43.17
C ASN A 311 -6.51 -7.73 42.20
N ILE A 312 -6.14 -7.94 40.94
CA ILE A 312 -6.35 -6.97 39.86
C ILE A 312 -7.85 -6.72 39.70
N LYS A 313 -8.30 -5.47 39.80
CA LYS A 313 -9.72 -5.10 39.61
C LYS A 313 -10.01 -4.95 38.11
N LEU A 314 -11.21 -5.37 37.69
CA LEU A 314 -11.67 -5.20 36.31
C LEU A 314 -11.73 -3.72 35.87
N SER A 315 -11.93 -2.80 36.82
CA SER A 315 -11.89 -1.35 36.57
C SER A 315 -10.51 -0.86 36.12
N ASP A 316 -9.42 -1.50 36.60
CA ASP A 316 -8.05 -1.15 36.19
C ASP A 316 -7.69 -1.67 34.79
N LEU A 317 -8.56 -2.49 34.19
CA LEU A 317 -8.41 -3.06 32.85
C LEU A 317 -9.46 -2.51 31.87
N GLN A 318 -10.19 -1.44 32.22
CA GLN A 318 -11.21 -0.86 31.34
C GLN A 318 -10.62 -0.34 30.02
N ASP A 319 -9.40 0.20 30.06
CA ASP A 319 -8.68 0.70 28.87
C ASP A 319 -8.23 -0.41 27.92
N LEU A 320 -8.20 -1.66 28.41
CA LEU A 320 -7.87 -2.88 27.64
C LEU A 320 -9.08 -3.58 27.08
N ALA A 321 -10.26 -3.33 27.66
CA ALA A 321 -11.47 -3.98 27.21
C ALA A 321 -11.75 -3.47 25.79
N PRO A 322 -12.01 -4.36 24.80
CA PRO A 322 -12.70 -3.92 23.60
C PRO A 322 -13.93 -3.16 24.08
N GLU A 323 -14.18 -1.98 23.53
CA GLU A 323 -15.36 -1.19 23.85
C GLU A 323 -16.52 -2.15 24.12
N ARG A 324 -17.21 -2.01 25.26
CA ARG A 324 -18.47 -2.74 25.51
C ARG A 324 -19.57 -2.29 24.54
N THR A 325 -19.23 -2.04 23.29
CA THR A 325 -20.12 -2.11 22.15
C THR A 325 -20.30 -3.60 21.84
N LEU A 326 -21.22 -4.24 22.59
CA LEU A 326 -22.14 -5.18 21.92
C LEU A 326 -22.49 -4.54 20.57
N GLY A 327 -22.09 -5.17 19.48
CA GLY A 327 -21.99 -4.53 18.18
C GLY A 327 -23.18 -3.63 17.92
N LYS A 328 -22.93 -2.32 17.76
CA LYS A 328 -23.84 -1.50 16.97
C LYS A 328 -24.07 -2.30 15.69
N ILE A 329 -25.30 -2.76 15.48
CA ILE A 329 -25.76 -3.25 14.18
C ILE A 329 -25.14 -2.31 13.16
N LYS A 330 -24.27 -2.83 12.27
CA LYS A 330 -23.65 -2.02 11.22
C LYS A 330 -24.79 -1.22 10.60
N ARG A 331 -24.75 0.12 10.70
CA ARG A 331 -25.63 0.93 9.87
C ARG A 331 -25.46 0.37 8.45
N PRO A 332 -26.55 0.01 7.74
CA PRO A 332 -26.42 -0.46 6.38
C PRO A 332 -25.53 0.53 5.64
N ALA A 333 -24.51 0.00 4.94
CA ALA A 333 -23.58 0.82 4.20
C ALA A 333 -24.41 1.82 3.36
N PRO A 334 -24.06 3.12 3.34
CA PRO A 334 -24.78 4.06 2.51
C PRO A 334 -24.77 3.49 1.09
N ILE A 335 -25.96 3.15 0.58
CA ILE A 335 -26.14 2.75 -0.81
C ILE A 335 -25.61 3.95 -1.60
N GLN A 336 -24.45 3.80 -2.21
CA GLN A 336 -23.95 4.79 -3.15
C GLN A 336 -24.82 4.68 -4.40
N ILE A 337 -25.91 5.43 -4.38
CA ILE A 337 -26.72 5.67 -5.57
C ILE A 337 -25.84 6.53 -6.47
N ASP A 338 -25.33 5.93 -7.53
CA ASP A 338 -24.53 6.61 -8.53
C ASP A 338 -25.36 7.78 -9.08
N LYS A 339 -24.84 9.02 -9.01
CA LYS A 339 -25.58 10.26 -9.37
C LYS A 339 -25.83 10.40 -10.87
N LYS A 340 -25.65 9.34 -11.65
CA LYS A 340 -25.89 9.34 -13.09
C LYS A 340 -27.39 9.44 -13.34
N PRO A 341 -27.87 10.45 -14.08
CA PRO A 341 -29.30 10.65 -14.35
C PRO A 341 -29.98 9.42 -14.97
N ALA A 342 -29.26 8.64 -15.76
CA ALA A 342 -29.76 7.42 -16.39
C ALA A 342 -30.00 6.26 -15.41
N PHE A 343 -29.20 6.15 -14.34
CA PHE A 343 -29.43 5.14 -13.30
C PHE A 343 -30.66 5.49 -12.47
N LEU A 344 -30.77 6.75 -12.07
CA LEU A 344 -31.92 7.26 -11.33
C LEU A 344 -33.22 7.16 -12.15
N SER A 345 -33.20 7.50 -13.44
CA SER A 345 -34.40 7.37 -14.29
C SER A 345 -34.84 5.93 -14.46
N ASN A 346 -33.91 4.98 -14.62
CA ASN A 346 -34.26 3.55 -14.68
C ASN A 346 -34.82 3.03 -13.36
N VAL A 347 -34.23 3.45 -12.22
CA VAL A 347 -34.72 3.06 -10.90
C VAL A 347 -36.13 3.63 -10.65
N PHE A 348 -36.35 4.91 -10.95
CA PHE A 348 -37.67 5.54 -10.78
C PHE A 348 -38.70 5.00 -11.77
N ASN A 349 -38.33 4.73 -13.01
CA ASN A 349 -39.23 4.15 -14.02
C ASN A 349 -39.61 2.71 -13.67
N GLU A 350 -38.68 1.89 -13.17
CA GLU A 350 -39.02 0.52 -12.73
C GLU A 350 -39.83 0.52 -11.43
N LEU A 351 -39.56 1.44 -10.49
CA LEU A 351 -40.40 1.64 -9.31
C LEU A 351 -41.83 2.07 -9.68
N ALA A 352 -41.97 3.01 -10.62
CA ALA A 352 -43.26 3.46 -11.14
C ALA A 352 -44.00 2.34 -11.90
N ARG A 353 -43.28 1.52 -12.67
CA ARG A 353 -43.84 0.39 -13.41
C ARG A 353 -44.39 -0.68 -12.46
N ARG A 354 -43.75 -0.89 -11.31
CA ARG A 354 -44.16 -1.90 -10.31
C ARG A 354 -45.22 -1.40 -9.32
N THR A 355 -45.27 -0.12 -8.98
CA THR A 355 -46.42 0.42 -8.24
C THR A 355 -47.71 0.31 -9.04
N LEU A 356 -47.64 0.41 -10.37
CA LEU A 356 -48.76 0.15 -11.28
C LEU A 356 -49.11 -1.35 -11.43
N GLN A 357 -48.15 -2.27 -11.24
CA GLN A 357 -48.36 -3.72 -11.38
C GLN A 357 -48.73 -4.44 -10.07
N ASN A 358 -48.42 -3.86 -8.90
CA ASN A 358 -48.57 -4.52 -7.59
C ASN A 358 -49.93 -4.37 -6.92
N ALA A 359 -50.98 -3.95 -7.63
CA ALA A 359 -52.31 -3.90 -7.03
C ALA A 359 -52.86 -5.32 -6.69
N HIS A 360 -52.46 -6.40 -7.40
CA HIS A 360 -53.19 -7.68 -7.30
C HIS A 360 -52.41 -9.01 -7.16
N SER A 361 -51.08 -9.04 -7.03
CA SER A 361 -50.38 -10.28 -6.62
C SER A 361 -48.91 -10.02 -6.29
N ILE A 362 -48.49 -10.14 -5.03
CA ILE A 362 -47.09 -9.94 -4.63
C ILE A 362 -46.50 -11.29 -4.21
N ASP A 363 -45.70 -11.84 -5.12
CA ASP A 363 -44.88 -13.04 -5.01
C ASP A 363 -43.72 -12.82 -4.00
N ASP A 364 -43.32 -13.86 -3.26
CA ASP A 364 -42.36 -13.83 -2.12
C ASP A 364 -40.87 -13.59 -2.51
N LYS A 365 -40.63 -12.94 -3.65
CA LYS A 365 -39.28 -12.63 -4.14
C LYS A 365 -38.73 -11.34 -3.55
N LEU A 366 -37.51 -11.42 -3.02
CA LEU A 366 -36.74 -10.28 -2.54
C LEU A 366 -36.26 -9.42 -3.71
N VAL A 367 -36.22 -8.11 -3.52
CA VAL A 367 -35.60 -7.19 -4.49
C VAL A 367 -34.07 -7.45 -4.49
N PHE A 368 -33.48 -7.63 -5.68
CA PHE A 368 -32.04 -7.90 -5.88
C PHE A 368 -31.53 -9.26 -5.40
N GLU A 369 -32.36 -10.29 -5.45
CA GLU A 369 -31.93 -11.65 -5.08
C GLU A 369 -30.74 -12.15 -5.92
N ASP A 370 -30.61 -11.70 -7.17
CA ASP A 370 -29.46 -12.01 -8.05
C ASP A 370 -28.14 -11.38 -7.60
N VAL A 371 -28.18 -10.41 -6.68
CA VAL A 371 -27.02 -9.67 -6.16
C VAL A 371 -26.62 -10.17 -4.77
N ILE A 372 -27.49 -10.90 -4.08
CA ILE A 372 -27.29 -11.40 -2.72
C ILE A 372 -26.85 -12.87 -2.78
N GLN A 373 -25.91 -13.27 -1.93
CA GLN A 373 -25.54 -14.69 -1.81
C GLN A 373 -26.79 -15.52 -1.46
N LYS A 374 -26.99 -16.65 -2.17
CA LYS A 374 -28.18 -17.51 -2.06
C LYS A 374 -28.58 -17.81 -0.61
N ASP A 375 -27.61 -18.13 0.25
CA ASP A 375 -27.87 -18.48 1.65
C ASP A 375 -28.42 -17.30 2.47
N SER A 376 -27.94 -16.08 2.19
CA SER A 376 -28.44 -14.86 2.83
C SER A 376 -29.85 -14.51 2.35
N ALA A 377 -30.17 -14.74 1.08
CA ALA A 377 -31.53 -14.53 0.56
C ALA A 377 -32.56 -15.48 1.22
N VAL A 378 -32.18 -16.74 1.46
CA VAL A 378 -33.01 -17.73 2.16
C VAL A 378 -33.28 -17.29 3.60
N ALA A 379 -32.25 -16.83 4.33
CA ALA A 379 -32.39 -16.35 5.71
C ALA A 379 -33.30 -15.10 5.80
N ILE A 380 -33.18 -14.17 4.85
CA ILE A 380 -34.01 -12.96 4.83
C ILE A 380 -35.48 -13.30 4.49
N ARG A 381 -35.73 -14.21 3.54
CA ARG A 381 -37.09 -14.70 3.26
C ARG A 381 -37.71 -15.38 4.47
N HIS A 382 -36.90 -16.13 5.23
CA HIS A 382 -37.34 -16.78 6.45
C HIS A 382 -37.81 -15.76 7.50
N SER A 383 -36.99 -14.74 7.80
CA SER A 383 -37.35 -13.66 8.74
C SER A 383 -38.57 -12.85 8.29
N ILE A 384 -38.70 -12.52 7.00
CA ILE A 384 -39.89 -11.81 6.47
C ILE A 384 -41.17 -12.64 6.63
N ARG A 385 -41.12 -13.95 6.34
CA ARG A 385 -42.26 -14.86 6.53
C ARG A 385 -42.64 -14.98 8.01
N LEU A 386 -41.66 -15.08 8.89
CA LEU A 386 -41.86 -15.13 10.34
C LEU A 386 -42.54 -13.85 10.85
N ASN A 387 -42.05 -12.67 10.44
CA ASN A 387 -42.61 -11.39 10.87
C ASN A 387 -44.04 -11.17 10.36
N ARG A 388 -44.35 -11.60 9.12
CA ARG A 388 -45.73 -11.62 8.60
C ARG A 388 -46.65 -12.53 9.40
N TRP A 389 -46.17 -13.71 9.80
CA TRP A 389 -46.93 -14.59 10.68
C TRP A 389 -47.21 -13.90 12.01
N VAL A 390 -46.20 -13.33 12.68
CA VAL A 390 -46.35 -12.64 13.97
C VAL A 390 -47.37 -11.50 13.92
N THR A 391 -47.38 -10.74 12.82
CA THR A 391 -48.26 -9.58 12.63
C THR A 391 -49.69 -9.93 12.21
N SER A 392 -49.90 -11.09 11.57
CA SER A 392 -51.23 -11.58 11.20
C SER A 392 -51.84 -12.54 12.23
N HIS A 393 -51.04 -13.05 13.17
CA HIS A 393 -51.49 -13.99 14.18
C HIS A 393 -52.23 -13.31 15.34
N SER A 394 -53.38 -13.84 15.72
CA SER A 394 -54.16 -13.38 16.87
C SER A 394 -53.64 -14.01 18.16
N TRP A 395 -52.87 -13.25 18.93
CA TRP A 395 -52.23 -13.75 20.16
C TRP A 395 -53.23 -13.92 21.32
N PRO A 396 -53.24 -15.08 22.02
CA PRO A 396 -54.10 -15.29 23.17
C PRO A 396 -53.62 -14.47 24.38
N GLU A 397 -54.56 -13.87 25.11
CA GLU A 397 -54.26 -13.11 26.33
C GLU A 397 -53.97 -14.02 27.52
N ASN A 398 -53.09 -13.56 28.42
CA ASN A 398 -52.71 -14.26 29.66
C ASN A 398 -52.11 -15.66 29.50
N VAL A 399 -51.67 -16.01 28.29
CA VAL A 399 -50.93 -17.24 27.99
C VAL A 399 -49.46 -16.90 27.77
N ASP A 400 -48.58 -17.85 28.12
CA ASP A 400 -47.16 -17.79 27.83
C ASP A 400 -46.93 -17.79 26.31
N PHE A 401 -46.69 -16.60 25.74
CA PHE A 401 -46.65 -16.44 24.29
C PHE A 401 -45.44 -17.13 23.66
N ILE A 402 -44.36 -17.35 24.42
CA ILE A 402 -43.15 -18.03 23.92
C ILE A 402 -43.43 -19.53 23.81
N ALA A 403 -44.08 -20.13 24.82
CA ALA A 403 -44.52 -21.51 24.76
C ALA A 403 -45.55 -21.74 23.65
N HIS A 404 -46.51 -20.82 23.52
CA HIS A 404 -47.55 -20.90 22.50
C HIS A 404 -46.99 -20.78 21.07
N ALA A 405 -46.08 -19.82 20.84
CA ALA A 405 -45.40 -19.66 19.55
C ALA A 405 -44.59 -20.90 19.19
N TYR A 406 -43.91 -21.50 20.17
CA TYR A 406 -43.14 -22.73 19.98
C TYR A 406 -44.03 -23.91 19.53
N GLU A 407 -45.16 -24.14 20.20
CA GLU A 407 -46.08 -25.24 19.84
C GLU A 407 -46.69 -25.10 18.45
N GLN A 408 -47.02 -23.87 18.04
CA GLN A 408 -47.59 -23.63 16.72
C GLN A 408 -46.54 -23.70 15.61
N LEU A 409 -45.43 -22.99 15.75
CA LEU A 409 -44.42 -22.87 14.70
C LEU A 409 -43.66 -24.17 14.45
N LYS A 410 -43.44 -24.99 15.49
CA LYS A 410 -42.79 -26.30 15.34
C LYS A 410 -43.48 -27.21 14.33
N ASN A 411 -44.80 -27.13 14.22
CA ASN A 411 -45.59 -28.02 13.35
C ASN A 411 -46.03 -27.38 12.03
N THR A 412 -46.03 -26.05 11.93
CA THR A 412 -46.59 -25.33 10.77
C THR A 412 -45.58 -24.53 9.96
N PHE A 413 -44.39 -24.24 10.50
CA PHE A 413 -43.41 -23.38 9.84
C PHE A 413 -42.20 -24.17 9.34
N GLU A 414 -42.03 -24.23 8.02
CA GLU A 414 -40.93 -24.96 7.38
C GLU A 414 -39.58 -24.25 7.64
N GLY A 415 -38.67 -24.93 8.35
CA GLY A 415 -37.33 -24.41 8.67
C GLY A 415 -37.20 -23.69 10.02
N PHE A 416 -38.22 -23.77 10.89
CA PHE A 416 -38.20 -23.17 12.23
C PHE A 416 -36.98 -23.59 13.07
N LYS A 417 -36.37 -22.62 13.76
CA LYS A 417 -35.29 -22.81 14.72
C LYS A 417 -35.60 -22.08 16.02
N VAL A 418 -35.13 -22.61 17.15
CA VAL A 418 -35.32 -21.99 18.48
C VAL A 418 -34.97 -20.49 18.55
N PRO A 419 -33.91 -19.97 17.87
CA PRO A 419 -33.62 -18.53 17.83
C PRO A 419 -34.74 -17.65 17.24
N ASP A 420 -35.65 -18.20 16.44
CA ASP A 420 -36.80 -17.47 15.87
C ASP A 420 -37.74 -16.96 16.96
N LEU A 421 -37.84 -17.67 18.09
CA LEU A 421 -38.63 -17.25 19.25
C LEU A 421 -38.14 -15.92 19.84
N LEU A 422 -36.84 -15.60 19.69
CA LEU A 422 -36.28 -14.30 20.09
C LEU A 422 -36.73 -13.18 19.16
N GLU A 423 -36.84 -13.45 17.86
CA GLU A 423 -37.32 -12.49 16.87
C GLU A 423 -38.82 -12.18 17.08
N ILE A 424 -39.61 -13.20 17.40
CA ILE A 424 -41.03 -13.05 17.79
C ILE A 424 -41.14 -12.20 19.05
N SER A 425 -40.36 -12.53 20.09
CA SER A 425 -40.37 -11.76 21.34
C SER A 425 -39.96 -10.30 21.12
N SER A 426 -38.97 -10.03 20.26
CA SER A 426 -38.53 -8.67 19.94
C SER A 426 -39.62 -7.88 19.24
N THR A 427 -40.30 -8.52 18.28
CA THR A 427 -41.37 -7.91 17.48
C THR A 427 -42.59 -7.59 18.33
N LEU A 428 -43.00 -8.49 19.23
CA LEU A 428 -44.13 -8.29 20.14
C LEU A 428 -43.85 -7.21 21.19
N VAL A 429 -42.63 -7.16 21.76
CA VAL A 429 -42.21 -6.09 22.69
C VAL A 429 -42.23 -4.72 22.02
N THR A 430 -41.93 -4.66 20.72
CA THR A 430 -41.89 -3.41 19.95
C THR A 430 -43.27 -3.00 19.43
N SER A 431 -44.24 -3.91 19.41
CA SER A 431 -45.60 -3.64 18.93
C SER A 431 -46.39 -2.76 19.91
N LYS A 432 -47.16 -1.79 19.39
CA LYS A 432 -48.04 -0.93 20.21
C LYS A 432 -49.35 -1.60 20.64
N GLN A 433 -49.64 -2.78 20.09
CA GLN A 433 -50.91 -3.49 20.24
C GLN A 433 -50.96 -4.35 21.52
N TYR A 434 -49.80 -4.68 22.10
CA TYR A 434 -49.69 -5.62 23.19
C TYR A 434 -48.82 -5.06 24.32
N THR A 435 -49.25 -5.23 25.57
CA THR A 435 -48.42 -5.02 26.75
C THR A 435 -47.97 -6.35 27.30
N ILE A 436 -46.66 -6.52 27.55
CA ILE A 436 -46.08 -7.78 28.02
C ILE A 436 -45.81 -7.71 29.52
N LYS A 437 -46.38 -8.64 30.29
CA LYS A 437 -46.09 -8.82 31.73
C LYS A 437 -45.17 -10.02 31.93
N ALA A 438 -44.02 -9.80 32.57
CA ALA A 438 -43.11 -10.87 32.97
C ALA A 438 -43.49 -11.43 34.35
N LEU A 439 -43.61 -12.75 34.47
CA LEU A 439 -43.86 -13.45 35.73
C LEU A 439 -42.55 -14.03 36.27
N PRO A 440 -42.35 -14.14 37.59
CA PRO A 440 -41.12 -14.66 38.20
C PRO A 440 -40.99 -16.20 38.10
N ALA A 441 -41.36 -16.78 36.97
CA ALA A 441 -41.24 -18.19 36.65
C ALA A 441 -40.31 -18.37 35.45
N PHE A 442 -39.39 -19.33 35.54
CA PHE A 442 -38.45 -19.66 34.46
C PHE A 442 -38.79 -21.02 33.86
N LYS A 443 -38.77 -21.11 32.54
CA LYS A 443 -38.97 -22.34 31.77
C LYS A 443 -37.80 -22.55 30.82
N GLN A 444 -37.57 -23.80 30.43
CA GLN A 444 -36.53 -24.19 29.49
C GLN A 444 -37.13 -24.97 28.34
N ILE A 445 -36.83 -24.56 27.11
CA ILE A 445 -37.11 -25.32 25.89
C ILE A 445 -35.80 -25.97 25.45
N ARG A 446 -35.84 -27.28 25.24
CA ARG A 446 -34.72 -28.09 24.73
C ARG A 446 -35.17 -28.76 23.45
N GLU A 447 -34.49 -28.47 22.36
CA GLU A 447 -34.77 -29.05 21.05
C GLU A 447 -33.48 -29.58 20.43
N GLU A 448 -33.55 -30.81 19.92
CA GLU A 448 -32.48 -31.45 19.19
C GLU A 448 -32.83 -31.35 17.70
N ASP A 449 -31.97 -30.69 16.93
CA ASP A 449 -32.14 -30.56 15.49
C ASP A 449 -31.94 -31.93 14.83
N PRO A 450 -32.96 -32.50 14.16
CA PRO A 450 -32.91 -33.85 13.61
C PRO A 450 -31.87 -34.01 12.48
N ASP A 451 -31.47 -32.92 11.81
CA ASP A 451 -30.52 -32.97 10.69
C ASP A 451 -29.06 -32.75 11.13
N THR A 452 -28.83 -32.03 12.24
CA THR A 452 -27.47 -31.65 12.70
C THR A 452 -27.07 -32.26 14.03
N GLY A 453 -28.00 -32.86 14.79
CA GLY A 453 -27.76 -33.43 16.12
C GLY A 453 -27.42 -32.37 17.18
N VAL A 454 -27.57 -31.08 16.86
CA VAL A 454 -27.26 -29.98 17.77
C VAL A 454 -28.42 -29.78 18.74
N VAL A 455 -28.14 -29.95 20.03
CA VAL A 455 -29.08 -29.66 21.11
C VAL A 455 -29.05 -28.16 21.41
N THR A 456 -30.15 -27.48 21.12
CA THR A 456 -30.33 -26.06 21.47
C THR A 456 -31.19 -25.94 22.71
N GLU A 457 -30.64 -25.29 23.75
CA GLU A 457 -31.33 -25.03 25.02
C GLU A 457 -31.59 -23.54 25.18
N MET A 458 -32.86 -23.16 25.38
CA MET A 458 -33.27 -21.79 25.65
C MET A 458 -34.01 -21.71 26.99
N GLY A 459 -33.38 -21.07 27.97
CA GLY A 459 -34.04 -20.66 29.21
C GLY A 459 -34.70 -19.28 29.06
N TYR A 460 -35.98 -19.16 29.41
CA TYR A 460 -36.69 -17.89 29.35
C TYR A 460 -37.60 -17.68 30.57
N CYS A 461 -37.89 -16.40 30.84
CA CYS A 461 -38.84 -15.96 31.86
C CYS A 461 -40.25 -15.95 31.25
N VAL A 462 -41.23 -16.54 31.93
CA VAL A 462 -42.62 -16.64 31.45
C VAL A 462 -43.19 -15.24 31.23
N ARG A 463 -43.72 -14.99 30.03
CA ARG A 463 -44.26 -13.68 29.64
C ARG A 463 -45.67 -13.82 29.08
N HIS A 464 -46.60 -13.03 29.61
CA HIS A 464 -47.99 -13.00 29.17
C HIS A 464 -48.30 -11.72 28.42
N ILE A 465 -49.15 -11.83 27.40
CA ILE A 465 -49.67 -10.70 26.63
C ILE A 465 -50.98 -10.21 27.27
N THR A 466 -51.12 -8.89 27.40
CA THR A 466 -52.37 -8.18 27.76
C THR A 466 -52.63 -7.10 26.71
N ALA A 467 -53.84 -7.02 26.13
CA ALA A 467 -54.17 -5.98 25.14
C ALA A 467 -54.17 -4.57 25.75
N THR A 468 -53.73 -3.57 24.99
CA THR A 468 -53.80 -2.15 25.36
C THR A 468 -55.23 -1.63 25.13
N GLY A 469 -55.96 -1.36 26.22
CA GLY A 469 -57.32 -0.81 26.14
C GLY A 469 -57.38 0.62 25.57
N GLN A 470 -58.29 0.87 24.62
CA GLN A 470 -58.81 2.21 24.32
C GLN A 470 -59.94 2.55 25.30
N HIS A 471 -59.90 3.74 25.90
CA HIS A 471 -60.99 4.30 26.69
C HIS A 471 -62.26 4.49 25.84
N SER A 472 -63.42 4.05 26.34
CA SER A 472 -64.71 4.66 26.00
C SER A 472 -65.04 5.73 27.06
N GLU A 473 -64.76 6.99 26.74
CA GLU A 473 -65.37 8.16 27.42
C GLU A 473 -66.86 8.21 27.06
N GLY A 474 -67.70 8.56 28.05
CA GLY A 474 -69.16 8.42 27.97
C GLY A 474 -69.94 9.69 27.61
N SER A 475 -71.27 9.61 27.71
CA SER A 475 -72.14 10.65 28.31
C SER A 475 -73.61 10.20 28.32
N ASP A 476 -74.29 10.56 29.41
CA ASP A 476 -75.72 10.92 29.58
C ASP A 476 -76.88 10.03 29.12
N GLY A 477 -77.85 9.85 30.03
CA GLY A 477 -79.27 9.95 29.67
C GLY A 477 -80.27 9.05 30.40
N ASN A 478 -80.87 9.62 31.46
CA ASN A 478 -82.27 9.51 31.86
C ASN A 478 -82.92 8.20 32.40
N GLN A 479 -83.57 8.43 33.56
CA GLN A 479 -84.66 7.72 34.26
C GLN A 479 -84.32 6.52 35.13
#